data_AF-A0ABC8CGB1-F1
#
_entry.id   AF-A0ABC8CGB1-F1
#
_cell.length_a   1.000
_cell.length_b   1.000
_cell.length_c   1.000
_cell.angle_alpha   90.00
_cell.angle_beta   90.00
_cell.angle_gamma   90.00
#
_symmetry.space_group_name_H-M   'P 1'
#
loop_
_entity.id
_entity.type
_entity.pdbx_description
1 polymer ?
#
loop_
_entity_poly.entity_id
_entity_poly.type
_entity_poly.pdbx_seq_one_letter_code
_entity_poly.pdbx_strand_id
1 'polypeptide(L)'
;MPLHQSLADLSELAAHCQSPATARGLLAEAQDLLRNSLDHRADELELAAWFSRVITDIVRSPGVSSPVRLSGPAARGDALPSMVVTWLGDDSELESIISDAGLKGSSVAESTASRADAGLPLGAGSEAELLSAALDQRPPALRLVDGLPDRNAPVDVQAGLLAPIAAIARWAAPAPRPTPDRLAIGVEREWLDASEAEALSLSWGTGIALELRRWRDGVDSHSAVLEDLPPLDRTAYGSACRTVSAIFESITQRHPEYHPITK
;
A
#
# COMPACT_ATOMS: atom_id res chain seq x y z
N MET A 1 20.21 -5.57 2.25
CA MET A 1 21.58 -5.09 2.66
C MET A 1 21.42 -4.28 3.94
N PRO A 2 22.44 -3.97 4.77
CA PRO A 2 22.22 -3.00 5.84
C PRO A 2 21.76 -1.68 5.21
N LEU A 3 20.72 -1.06 5.79
CA LEU A 3 20.24 0.26 5.36
C LEU A 3 21.40 1.26 5.42
N HIS A 4 21.41 2.23 4.51
CA HIS A 4 22.41 3.29 4.52
C HIS A 4 22.37 4.04 5.86
N GLN A 5 23.53 4.45 6.39
CA GLN A 5 23.65 5.01 7.75
C GLN A 5 22.66 6.17 8.01
N SER A 6 22.47 7.05 7.03
CA SER A 6 21.51 8.16 7.13
C SER A 6 20.06 7.72 7.38
N LEU A 7 19.64 6.58 6.81
CA LEU A 7 18.31 6.02 7.04
C LEU A 7 18.18 5.50 8.47
N ALA A 8 19.24 4.88 8.99
CA ALA A 8 19.29 4.38 10.36
C ALA A 8 19.29 5.53 11.38
N ASP A 9 20.09 6.57 11.15
CA ASP A 9 20.17 7.76 12.00
C ASP A 9 18.80 8.47 12.07
N LEU A 10 18.12 8.65 10.93
CA LEU A 10 16.79 9.26 10.91
C LEU A 10 15.76 8.40 11.66
N SER A 11 15.81 7.07 11.52
CA SER A 11 14.90 6.18 12.28
C SER A 11 15.10 6.30 13.79
N GLU A 12 16.33 6.46 14.26
CA GLU A 12 16.60 6.69 15.69
C GLU A 12 16.02 8.02 16.17
N LEU A 13 16.21 9.09 15.38
CA LEU A 13 15.64 10.41 15.69
C LEU A 13 14.11 10.41 15.68
N ALA A 14 13.49 9.71 14.72
CA ALA A 14 12.04 9.60 14.57
C ALA A 14 11.36 9.08 15.85
N ALA A 15 11.89 8.01 16.45
CA ALA A 15 11.35 7.40 17.66
C ALA A 15 11.48 8.29 18.91
N HIS A 16 12.38 9.28 18.88
CA HIS A 16 12.74 10.09 20.04
C HIS A 16 12.45 11.58 19.85
N CYS A 17 11.73 11.96 18.79
CA CYS A 17 11.42 13.36 18.52
C CYS A 17 10.55 13.95 19.66
N GLN A 18 10.84 15.21 20.05
CA GLN A 18 10.31 15.84 21.27
C GLN A 18 9.35 17.00 21.00
N SER A 19 9.08 17.32 19.72
CA SER A 19 8.13 18.38 19.37
C SER A 19 7.45 18.13 18.03
N PRO A 20 6.24 18.69 17.80
CA PRO A 20 5.58 18.66 16.50
C PRO A 20 6.42 19.27 15.38
N ALA A 21 7.19 20.33 15.67
CA ALA A 21 8.06 20.96 14.70
C ALA A 21 9.18 20.01 14.23
N THR A 22 9.78 19.26 15.16
CA THR A 22 10.78 18.24 14.84
C THR A 22 10.16 17.09 14.03
N ALA A 23 8.96 16.64 14.40
CA ALA A 23 8.24 15.60 13.67
C ALA A 23 8.04 15.97 12.19
N ARG A 24 7.57 17.20 11.92
CA ARG A 24 7.43 17.72 10.54
C ARG A 24 8.75 17.71 9.77
N GLY A 25 9.82 18.20 10.40
CA GLY A 25 11.16 18.22 9.80
C GLY A 25 11.67 16.83 9.43
N LEU A 26 11.50 15.86 10.33
CA LEU A 26 11.91 14.47 10.10
C LEU A 26 11.10 13.79 9.00
N LEU A 27 9.79 14.07 8.88
CA LEU A 27 8.97 13.56 7.77
C LEU A 27 9.38 14.15 6.42
N ALA A 28 9.75 15.43 6.38
CA ALA A 28 10.28 16.06 5.17
C ALA A 28 11.65 15.49 4.79
N GLU A 29 12.56 15.36 5.75
CA GLU A 29 13.88 14.77 5.54
C GLU A 29 13.80 13.28 5.13
N ALA A 30 12.84 12.53 5.68
CA ALA A 30 12.62 11.15 5.30
C ALA A 30 12.27 11.01 3.81
N GLN A 31 11.48 11.94 3.26
CA GLN A 31 11.19 11.98 1.83
C GLN A 31 12.45 12.29 1.01
N ASP A 32 13.29 13.22 1.45
CA ASP A 32 14.54 13.53 0.73
C ASP A 32 15.52 12.34 0.73
N LEU A 33 15.67 11.66 1.86
CA LEU A 33 16.48 10.45 1.95
C LEU A 33 15.93 9.30 1.10
N LEU A 34 14.59 9.17 1.01
CA LEU A 34 13.95 8.18 0.17
C LEU A 34 14.27 8.44 -1.31
N ARG A 35 14.16 9.69 -1.80
CA ARG A 35 14.53 10.05 -3.18
C ARG A 35 15.98 9.72 -3.47
N ASN A 36 16.90 10.12 -2.59
CA ASN A 36 18.32 9.87 -2.74
C ASN A 36 18.61 8.35 -2.77
N SER A 37 17.94 7.56 -1.93
CA SER A 37 18.11 6.11 -1.90
C SER A 37 17.62 5.43 -3.19
N LEU A 38 16.55 5.94 -3.79
CA LEU A 38 16.06 5.48 -5.11
C LEU A 38 17.06 5.79 -6.23
N ASP A 39 17.71 6.96 -6.20
CA ASP A 39 18.76 7.31 -7.18
C ASP A 39 19.97 6.37 -7.10
N HIS A 40 20.21 5.80 -5.92
CA HIS A 40 21.21 4.78 -5.67
C HIS A 40 20.72 3.32 -5.83
N ARG A 41 19.50 3.12 -6.37
CA ARG A 41 18.91 1.80 -6.66
C ARG A 41 18.80 0.88 -5.42
N ALA A 42 18.49 1.47 -4.27
CA ALA A 42 18.11 0.68 -3.10
C ALA A 42 16.80 -0.07 -3.36
N ASP A 43 16.58 -1.16 -2.62
CA ASP A 43 15.39 -2.01 -2.77
C ASP A 43 14.11 -1.25 -2.36
N GLU A 44 13.15 -1.18 -3.28
CA GLU A 44 11.95 -0.39 -3.11
C GLU A 44 11.01 -0.89 -1.99
N LEU A 45 11.00 -2.20 -1.71
CA LEU A 45 10.20 -2.77 -0.62
C LEU A 45 10.86 -2.52 0.74
N GLU A 46 12.19 -2.66 0.84
CA GLU A 46 12.95 -2.27 2.03
C GLU A 46 12.74 -0.78 2.36
N LEU A 47 12.72 0.08 1.34
CA LEU A 47 12.48 1.51 1.47
C LEU A 47 11.04 1.85 1.91
N ALA A 48 10.02 1.18 1.36
CA ALA A 48 8.63 1.34 1.80
C ALA A 48 8.47 0.94 3.27
N ALA A 49 9.07 -0.19 3.68
CA ALA A 49 9.05 -0.64 5.07
C ALA A 49 9.75 0.35 6.00
N TRP A 50 10.90 0.88 5.60
CA TRP A 50 11.60 1.93 6.35
C TRP A 50 10.75 3.19 6.51
N PHE A 51 10.13 3.69 5.43
CA PHE A 51 9.32 4.89 5.48
C PHE A 51 8.07 4.72 6.37
N SER A 52 7.40 3.57 6.25
CA SER A 52 6.30 3.18 7.15
C SER A 52 6.70 3.18 8.63
N ARG A 53 7.91 2.69 8.93
CA ARG A 53 8.45 2.69 10.29
C ARG A 53 8.69 4.11 10.79
N VAL A 54 9.29 4.98 9.97
CA VAL A 54 9.48 6.40 10.32
C VAL A 54 8.15 7.07 10.68
N ILE A 55 7.10 6.87 9.86
CA ILE A 55 5.77 7.39 10.17
C ILE A 55 5.26 6.86 11.52
N THR A 56 5.37 5.54 11.72
CA THR A 56 4.88 4.88 12.95
C THR A 56 5.62 5.37 14.19
N ASP A 57 6.93 5.51 14.10
CA ASP A 57 7.80 5.97 15.19
C ASP A 57 7.52 7.44 15.52
N ILE A 58 7.33 8.30 14.51
CA ILE A 58 6.96 9.71 14.70
C ILE A 58 5.59 9.85 15.37
N VAL A 59 4.57 9.13 14.90
CA VAL A 59 3.20 9.18 15.47
C VAL A 59 3.20 8.82 16.95
N ARG A 60 4.07 7.89 17.37
CA ARG A 60 4.19 7.42 18.75
C ARG A 60 5.22 8.18 19.59
N SER A 61 6.05 9.01 18.95
CA SER A 61 7.11 9.74 19.63
C SER A 61 6.56 10.72 20.68
N PRO A 62 7.34 11.10 21.71
CA PRO A 62 6.92 12.06 22.72
C PRO A 62 6.45 13.41 22.17
N GLY A 63 7.01 13.84 21.02
CA GLY A 63 6.68 15.09 20.36
C GLY A 63 5.35 15.13 19.65
N VAL A 64 4.73 13.96 19.38
CA VAL A 64 3.40 13.85 18.75
C VAL A 64 2.43 13.17 19.71
N SER A 65 2.81 12.00 20.24
CA SER A 65 2.03 11.24 21.23
C SER A 65 0.56 11.07 20.83
N SER A 66 0.31 10.81 19.55
CA SER A 66 -1.04 10.76 19.01
C SER A 66 -1.85 9.62 19.64
N PRO A 67 -3.13 9.83 20.02
CA PRO A 67 -3.99 8.79 20.57
C PRO A 67 -4.56 7.86 19.48
N VAL A 68 -4.39 8.20 18.20
CA VAL A 68 -5.00 7.46 17.09
C VAL A 68 -4.33 6.12 16.87
N ARG A 69 -5.05 5.22 16.21
CA ARG A 69 -4.48 3.96 15.77
C ARG A 69 -4.24 4.02 14.27
N LEU A 70 -2.98 4.01 13.85
CA LEU A 70 -2.65 3.90 12.43
C LEU A 70 -3.34 2.69 11.80
N SER A 71 -3.78 2.88 10.55
CA SER A 71 -4.38 1.87 9.69
C SER A 71 -3.83 2.04 8.27
N GLY A 72 -4.24 1.20 7.33
CA GLY A 72 -3.82 1.29 5.93
C GLY A 72 -2.31 1.04 5.74
N PRO A 73 -1.70 1.61 4.68
CA PRO A 73 -0.31 1.31 4.29
C PRO A 73 0.72 1.54 5.39
N ALA A 74 0.60 2.65 6.13
CA ALA A 74 1.54 3.00 7.20
C ALA A 74 1.59 1.92 8.29
N ALA A 75 0.42 1.49 8.78
CA ALA A 75 0.32 0.46 9.82
C ALA A 75 0.79 -0.93 9.37
N ARG A 76 0.75 -1.21 8.07
CA ARG A 76 1.18 -2.49 7.51
C ARG A 76 2.68 -2.58 7.25
N GLY A 77 3.39 -1.46 7.10
CA GLY A 77 4.78 -1.48 6.64
C GLY A 77 4.96 -1.26 5.14
N ASP A 78 3.95 -0.69 4.48
CA ASP A 78 3.85 -0.59 3.03
C ASP A 78 3.69 0.87 2.53
N ALA A 79 3.87 1.88 3.39
CA ALA A 79 3.59 3.26 3.04
C ALA A 79 4.60 3.82 2.03
N LEU A 80 4.08 4.60 1.09
CA LEU A 80 4.84 5.46 0.19
C LEU A 80 4.42 6.91 0.42
N PRO A 81 5.28 7.90 0.09
CA PRO A 81 4.89 9.31 0.22
C PRO A 81 3.69 9.73 -0.62
N SER A 82 3.43 9.06 -1.76
CA SER A 82 2.26 9.32 -2.61
C SER A 82 0.96 8.72 -2.06
N MET A 83 1.02 7.88 -1.03
CA MET A 83 -0.13 7.26 -0.40
C MET A 83 -0.64 8.08 0.78
N VAL A 84 -1.93 7.97 1.06
CA VAL A 84 -2.54 8.59 2.24
C VAL A 84 -2.16 7.81 3.50
N VAL A 85 -1.64 8.51 4.50
CA VAL A 85 -1.45 7.98 5.85
C VAL A 85 -2.80 8.00 6.57
N THR A 86 -3.31 6.82 6.93
CA THR A 86 -4.66 6.68 7.48
C THR A 86 -4.66 6.23 8.92
N TRP A 87 -5.66 6.63 9.71
CA TRP A 87 -5.82 6.21 11.10
C TRP A 87 -7.29 6.14 11.56
N LEU A 88 -7.53 5.42 12.65
CA LEU A 88 -8.81 5.36 13.35
C LEU A 88 -8.82 6.34 14.53
N GLY A 89 -9.90 7.11 14.66
CA GLY A 89 -10.04 8.20 15.61
C GLY A 89 -9.68 9.57 15.01
N ASP A 90 -9.81 10.62 15.80
CA ASP A 90 -9.59 12.00 15.38
C ASP A 90 -8.33 12.58 16.03
N ASP A 91 -7.49 13.23 15.21
CA ASP A 91 -6.33 13.98 15.66
C ASP A 91 -5.95 15.02 14.59
N SER A 92 -6.46 16.24 14.78
CA SER A 92 -6.22 17.36 13.86
C SER A 92 -4.80 17.90 13.94
N GLU A 93 -4.09 17.68 15.05
CA GLU A 93 -2.70 18.07 15.18
C GLU A 93 -1.82 17.13 14.36
N LEU A 94 -2.06 15.81 14.43
CA LEU A 94 -1.40 14.84 13.55
C LEU A 94 -1.67 15.15 12.07
N GLU A 95 -2.93 15.44 11.70
CA GLU A 95 -3.28 15.81 10.33
C GLU A 95 -2.48 17.03 9.85
N SER A 96 -2.35 18.05 10.69
CA SER A 96 -1.53 19.24 10.43
C SER A 96 -0.06 18.91 10.28
N ILE A 97 0.52 18.07 11.16
CA ILE A 97 1.92 17.63 11.09
C ILE A 97 2.21 16.91 9.78
N ILE A 98 1.34 15.97 9.38
CA ILE A 98 1.49 15.19 8.13
C ILE A 98 1.36 16.13 6.92
N SER A 99 0.36 17.00 6.91
CA SER A 99 0.12 17.95 5.81
C SER A 99 1.25 18.97 5.66
N ASP A 100 1.74 19.54 6.75
CA ASP A 100 2.87 20.49 6.74
C ASP A 100 4.17 19.86 6.22
N ALA A 101 4.32 18.54 6.35
CA ALA A 101 5.44 17.79 5.79
C ALA A 101 5.25 17.46 4.29
N GLY A 102 4.17 17.90 3.66
CA GLY A 102 3.86 17.64 2.25
C GLY A 102 3.27 16.25 1.97
N LEU A 103 2.88 15.52 3.02
CA LEU A 103 2.22 14.21 2.91
C LEU A 103 0.70 14.36 3.04
N LYS A 104 -0.04 13.34 2.64
CA LYS A 104 -1.50 13.28 2.82
C LYS A 104 -1.81 12.42 4.04
N GLY A 105 -2.59 12.95 4.96
CA GLY A 105 -3.07 12.22 6.15
C GLY A 105 -4.56 12.41 6.33
N SER A 106 -5.28 11.40 6.79
CA SER A 106 -6.69 11.53 7.14
C SER A 106 -7.17 10.45 8.11
N SER A 107 -8.13 10.79 8.96
CA SER A 107 -8.91 9.77 9.67
C SER A 107 -9.79 8.99 8.68
N VAL A 108 -10.04 7.71 8.99
CA VAL A 108 -10.92 6.84 8.21
C VAL A 108 -12.01 6.26 9.08
N ALA A 109 -13.16 6.00 8.46
CA ALA A 109 -14.25 5.30 9.13
C ALA A 109 -13.81 3.91 9.60
N GLU A 110 -14.36 3.49 10.73
CA GLU A 110 -14.14 2.15 11.24
C GLU A 110 -14.87 1.13 10.36
N SER A 111 -14.11 0.18 9.83
CA SER A 111 -14.56 -0.93 9.00
C SER A 111 -13.76 -2.18 9.35
N THR A 112 -14.23 -3.36 8.94
CA THR A 112 -13.49 -4.61 9.13
C THR A 112 -12.08 -4.53 8.51
N ALA A 113 -11.94 -3.85 7.36
CA ALA A 113 -10.65 -3.65 6.71
C ALA A 113 -9.71 -2.72 7.51
N SER A 114 -10.21 -1.56 7.95
CA SER A 114 -9.39 -0.59 8.71
C SER A 114 -9.04 -1.11 10.10
N ARG A 115 -9.90 -1.91 10.73
CA ARG A 115 -9.61 -2.64 11.98
C ARG A 115 -8.52 -3.70 11.81
N ALA A 116 -8.59 -4.49 10.75
CA ALA A 116 -7.59 -5.52 10.45
C ALA A 116 -6.19 -4.90 10.25
N ASP A 117 -6.12 -3.81 9.49
CA ASP A 117 -4.86 -3.08 9.27
C ASP A 117 -4.36 -2.37 10.52
N ALA A 118 -5.26 -1.99 11.44
CA ALA A 118 -4.90 -1.43 12.74
C ALA A 118 -4.48 -2.48 13.78
N GLY A 119 -4.68 -3.77 13.49
CA GLY A 119 -4.48 -4.88 14.43
C GLY A 119 -5.47 -4.88 15.59
N LEU A 120 -6.69 -4.42 15.33
CA LEU A 120 -7.79 -4.49 16.28
C LEU A 120 -8.53 -5.84 16.15
N PRO A 121 -9.17 -6.34 17.23
CA PRO A 121 -9.94 -7.58 17.16
C PRO A 121 -11.02 -7.55 16.08
N LEU A 122 -11.17 -8.66 15.37
CA LEU A 122 -12.20 -8.84 14.35
C LEU A 122 -13.34 -9.70 14.89
N GLY A 123 -14.58 -9.36 14.52
CA GLY A 123 -15.79 -10.07 14.93
C GLY A 123 -16.06 -11.33 14.09
N ALA A 124 -17.04 -12.13 14.50
CA ALA A 124 -17.52 -13.24 13.67
C ALA A 124 -18.01 -12.73 12.30
N GLY A 125 -17.73 -13.47 11.22
CA GLY A 125 -18.10 -13.08 9.85
C GLY A 125 -17.09 -12.15 9.16
N SER A 126 -16.08 -11.63 9.87
CA SER A 126 -15.09 -10.71 9.28
C SER A 126 -14.33 -11.29 8.09
N GLU A 127 -14.10 -12.60 8.07
CA GLU A 127 -13.45 -13.28 6.94
C GLU A 127 -14.26 -13.14 5.64
N ALA A 128 -15.56 -13.40 5.71
CA ALA A 128 -16.50 -13.26 4.60
C ALA A 128 -16.59 -11.81 4.11
N GLU A 129 -16.68 -10.87 5.04
CA GLU A 129 -16.71 -9.44 4.74
C GLU A 129 -15.43 -8.96 4.07
N LEU A 130 -14.27 -9.40 4.56
CA LEU A 130 -12.97 -9.05 3.98
C LEU A 130 -12.80 -9.62 2.58
N LEU A 131 -13.22 -10.87 2.35
CA LEU A 131 -13.14 -11.47 1.02
C LEU A 131 -14.07 -10.76 0.04
N SER A 132 -15.33 -10.55 0.42
CA SER A 132 -16.32 -9.83 -0.40
C SER A 132 -15.82 -8.44 -0.78
N ALA A 133 -15.36 -7.65 0.20
CA ALA A 133 -14.79 -6.33 -0.02
C ALA A 133 -13.50 -6.33 -0.84
N ALA A 134 -12.71 -7.42 -0.79
CA ALA A 134 -11.54 -7.58 -1.63
C ALA A 134 -11.95 -7.86 -3.08
N LEU A 135 -12.89 -8.79 -3.32
CA LEU A 135 -13.36 -9.14 -4.66
C LEU A 135 -14.05 -7.97 -5.37
N ASP A 136 -14.74 -7.09 -4.65
CA ASP A 136 -15.31 -5.85 -5.18
C ASP A 136 -14.26 -4.86 -5.72
N GLN A 137 -12.99 -5.02 -5.31
CA GLN A 137 -11.85 -4.23 -5.81
C GLN A 137 -11.15 -4.90 -7.00
N ARG A 138 -11.77 -5.88 -7.67
CA ARG A 138 -11.18 -6.54 -8.84
C ARG A 138 -10.68 -5.48 -9.85
N PRO A 139 -9.41 -5.57 -10.32
CA PRO A 139 -8.91 -4.66 -11.33
C PRO A 139 -9.81 -4.65 -12.58
N PRO A 140 -9.97 -3.50 -13.25
CA PRO A 140 -10.79 -3.42 -14.44
C PRO A 140 -10.26 -4.34 -15.54
N ALA A 141 -11.17 -4.96 -16.30
CA ALA A 141 -10.80 -5.77 -17.44
C ALA A 141 -10.00 -4.93 -18.46
N LEU A 142 -8.98 -5.55 -19.06
CA LEU A 142 -8.19 -4.94 -20.12
C LEU A 142 -9.10 -4.53 -21.28
N ARG A 143 -9.13 -3.24 -21.59
CA ARG A 143 -9.84 -2.73 -22.76
C ARG A 143 -8.99 -2.94 -24.01
N LEU A 144 -9.61 -3.49 -25.05
CA LEU A 144 -8.98 -3.70 -26.35
C LEU A 144 -9.61 -2.78 -27.39
N VAL A 145 -8.77 -2.11 -28.18
CA VAL A 145 -9.14 -1.31 -29.36
C VAL A 145 -8.34 -1.87 -30.54
N ASP A 146 -9.04 -2.28 -31.60
CA ASP A 146 -8.44 -2.92 -32.78
C ASP A 146 -7.51 -4.13 -32.47
N GLY A 147 -7.85 -4.90 -31.43
CA GLY A 147 -7.08 -6.07 -31.00
C GLY A 147 -5.82 -5.76 -30.19
N LEU A 148 -5.57 -4.49 -29.86
CA LEU A 148 -4.46 -4.04 -29.01
C LEU A 148 -4.98 -3.41 -27.71
N PRO A 149 -4.18 -3.41 -26.62
CA PRO A 149 -4.53 -2.65 -25.42
C PRO A 149 -4.86 -1.19 -25.72
N ASP A 150 -5.98 -0.70 -25.18
CA ASP A 150 -6.38 0.70 -25.30
C ASP A 150 -5.31 1.61 -24.68
N ARG A 151 -4.57 2.34 -25.52
CA ARG A 151 -3.47 3.20 -25.08
C ARG A 151 -3.96 4.42 -24.28
N ASN A 152 -5.24 4.76 -24.38
CA ASN A 152 -5.88 5.84 -23.64
C ASN A 152 -6.54 5.37 -22.34
N ALA A 153 -6.43 4.08 -22.00
CA ALA A 153 -6.95 3.59 -20.74
C ALA A 153 -6.25 4.29 -19.56
N PRO A 154 -7.00 4.79 -18.57
CA PRO A 154 -6.42 5.45 -17.41
C PRO A 154 -5.57 4.46 -16.61
N VAL A 155 -4.43 4.94 -16.14
CA VAL A 155 -3.54 4.22 -15.24
C VAL A 155 -3.74 4.76 -13.84
N ASP A 156 -4.20 3.88 -12.97
CA ASP A 156 -4.18 4.09 -11.52
C ASP A 156 -3.49 2.88 -10.89
N VAL A 157 -2.25 3.08 -10.44
CA VAL A 157 -1.47 2.00 -9.82
C VAL A 157 -1.97 1.71 -8.41
N GLN A 158 -2.38 2.74 -7.67
CA GLN A 158 -2.89 2.55 -6.31
C GLN A 158 -4.23 1.81 -6.34
N ALA A 159 -5.23 2.31 -7.08
CA ALA A 159 -6.55 1.70 -7.12
C ALA A 159 -6.62 0.45 -8.00
N GLY A 160 -5.90 0.42 -9.13
CA GLY A 160 -5.99 -0.66 -10.11
C GLY A 160 -5.03 -1.82 -9.88
N LEU A 161 -4.05 -1.69 -8.97
CA LEU A 161 -3.06 -2.74 -8.72
C LEU A 161 -2.77 -2.95 -7.23
N LEU A 162 -2.38 -1.91 -6.49
CA LEU A 162 -1.95 -2.06 -5.09
C LEU A 162 -3.12 -2.36 -4.15
N ALA A 163 -4.18 -1.54 -4.16
CA ALA A 163 -5.33 -1.73 -3.27
C ALA A 163 -5.99 -3.12 -3.41
N PRO A 164 -6.21 -3.67 -4.62
CA PRO A 164 -6.73 -5.01 -4.80
C PRO A 164 -5.83 -6.10 -4.18
N ILE A 165 -4.51 -6.04 -4.43
CA ILE A 165 -3.57 -7.02 -3.85
C ILE A 165 -3.54 -6.92 -2.33
N ALA A 166 -3.48 -5.70 -1.78
CA ALA A 166 -3.51 -5.47 -0.34
C ALA A 166 -4.83 -5.95 0.30
N ALA A 167 -5.95 -5.89 -0.43
CA ALA A 167 -7.24 -6.41 0.03
C ALA A 167 -7.26 -7.94 0.11
N ILE A 168 -6.78 -8.63 -0.92
CA ILE A 168 -6.63 -10.11 -0.87
C ILE A 168 -5.67 -10.52 0.22
N ALA A 169 -4.53 -9.84 0.36
CA ALA A 169 -3.57 -10.10 1.41
C ALA A 169 -4.19 -9.88 2.81
N ARG A 170 -4.99 -8.82 2.99
CA ARG A 170 -5.70 -8.55 4.24
C ARG A 170 -6.71 -9.64 4.58
N TRP A 171 -7.49 -10.10 3.62
CA TRP A 171 -8.35 -11.25 3.80
C TRP A 171 -7.51 -12.46 4.21
N ALA A 172 -6.42 -12.72 3.51
CA ALA A 172 -5.56 -13.87 3.72
C ALA A 172 -4.96 -13.94 5.15
N ALA A 173 -4.53 -12.79 5.67
CA ALA A 173 -3.98 -12.65 7.01
C ALA A 173 -4.31 -11.27 7.60
N PRO A 174 -5.43 -11.14 8.34
CA PRO A 174 -5.91 -9.85 8.83
C PRO A 174 -5.13 -9.38 10.07
N ALA A 175 -3.94 -8.82 9.85
CA ALA A 175 -3.04 -8.31 10.89
C ALA A 175 -2.10 -7.22 10.35
N PRO A 176 -1.64 -6.25 11.16
CA PRO A 176 -0.80 -5.12 10.73
C PRO A 176 0.62 -5.60 10.36
N ARG A 177 0.78 -6.09 9.14
CA ARG A 177 2.03 -6.63 8.62
C ARG A 177 2.12 -6.39 7.11
N PRO A 178 3.33 -6.45 6.52
CA PRO A 178 3.53 -6.14 5.11
C PRO A 178 2.69 -7.03 4.22
N THR A 179 2.28 -6.48 3.08
CA THR A 179 1.44 -7.20 2.12
C THR A 179 2.05 -8.54 1.67
N PRO A 180 3.36 -8.66 1.35
CA PRO A 180 3.98 -9.95 1.03
C PRO A 180 3.89 -10.99 2.16
N ASP A 181 4.11 -10.59 3.41
CA ASP A 181 4.04 -11.48 4.57
C ASP A 181 2.63 -12.04 4.75
N ARG A 182 1.61 -11.21 4.50
CA ARG A 182 0.21 -11.65 4.56
C ARG A 182 -0.11 -12.68 3.48
N LEU A 183 0.41 -12.50 2.27
CA LEU A 183 0.24 -13.46 1.18
C LEU A 183 0.89 -14.80 1.51
N ALA A 184 2.10 -14.79 2.08
CA ALA A 184 2.80 -16.01 2.52
C ALA A 184 1.97 -16.79 3.58
N ILE A 185 1.38 -16.09 4.54
CA ILE A 185 0.49 -16.71 5.54
C ILE A 185 -0.80 -17.24 4.90
N GLY A 186 -1.30 -16.59 3.85
CA GLY A 186 -2.41 -17.10 3.05
C GLY A 186 -2.13 -18.48 2.47
N VAL A 187 -0.88 -18.75 2.09
CA VAL A 187 -0.44 -20.09 1.64
C VAL A 187 -0.40 -21.07 2.79
N GLU A 188 0.16 -20.68 3.95
CA GLU A 188 0.19 -21.53 5.15
C GLU A 188 -1.22 -21.93 5.64
N ARG A 189 -2.23 -21.10 5.34
CA ARG A 189 -3.65 -21.32 5.64
C ARG A 189 -4.43 -22.00 4.53
N GLU A 190 -3.77 -22.35 3.43
CA GLU A 190 -4.39 -22.97 2.25
C GLU A 190 -5.50 -22.13 1.61
N TRP A 191 -5.46 -20.81 1.80
CA TRP A 191 -6.40 -19.87 1.19
C TRP A 191 -5.91 -19.39 -0.18
N LEU A 192 -4.59 -19.35 -0.36
CA LEU A 192 -3.91 -19.04 -1.62
C LEU A 192 -3.01 -20.19 -2.02
N ASP A 193 -2.94 -20.46 -3.32
CA ASP A 193 -1.90 -21.34 -3.86
C ASP A 193 -0.54 -20.63 -3.83
N ALA A 194 0.55 -21.40 -3.74
CA ALA A 194 1.90 -20.84 -3.71
C ALA A 194 2.21 -19.99 -4.96
N SER A 195 1.74 -20.41 -6.13
CA SER A 195 1.89 -19.66 -7.38
C SER A 195 1.06 -18.37 -7.41
N GLU A 196 -0.14 -18.36 -6.81
CA GLU A 196 -0.96 -17.16 -6.68
C GLU A 196 -0.27 -16.14 -5.76
N ALA A 197 0.23 -16.58 -4.60
CA ALA A 197 0.94 -15.71 -3.66
C ALA A 197 2.24 -15.14 -4.24
N GLU A 198 3.01 -15.94 -4.97
CA GLU A 198 4.23 -15.49 -5.66
C GLU A 198 3.89 -14.43 -6.74
N ALA A 199 2.89 -14.70 -7.57
CA ALA A 199 2.45 -13.80 -8.62
C ALA A 199 1.88 -12.49 -8.08
N LEU A 200 1.12 -12.54 -6.98
CA LEU A 200 0.63 -11.35 -6.26
C LEU A 200 1.79 -10.55 -5.66
N SER A 201 2.79 -11.22 -5.07
CA SER A 201 3.96 -10.55 -4.48
C SER A 201 4.82 -9.85 -5.54
N LEU A 202 5.02 -10.47 -6.70
CA LEU A 202 5.72 -9.84 -7.83
C LEU A 202 4.94 -8.63 -8.39
N SER A 203 3.62 -8.77 -8.50
CA SER A 203 2.73 -7.70 -8.96
C SER A 203 2.70 -6.53 -7.96
N TRP A 204 2.74 -6.83 -6.66
CA TRP A 204 2.86 -5.85 -5.59
C TRP A 204 4.16 -5.05 -5.70
N GLY A 205 5.31 -5.74 -5.80
CA GLY A 205 6.61 -5.10 -5.99
C GLY A 205 6.65 -4.22 -7.25
N THR A 206 6.03 -4.68 -8.34
CA THR A 206 5.87 -3.88 -9.57
C THR A 206 5.10 -2.59 -9.31
N GLY A 207 3.96 -2.67 -8.60
CA GLY A 207 3.17 -1.49 -8.25
C GLY A 207 3.90 -0.52 -7.33
N ILE A 208 4.61 -1.02 -6.31
CA ILE A 208 5.42 -0.19 -5.40
C ILE A 208 6.51 0.56 -6.18
N ALA A 209 7.24 -0.15 -7.06
CA ALA A 209 8.29 0.45 -7.85
C ALA A 209 7.77 1.51 -8.83
N LEU A 210 6.61 1.28 -9.45
CA LEU A 210 5.95 2.26 -10.33
C LEU A 210 5.54 3.52 -9.56
N GLU A 211 4.91 3.36 -8.40
CA GLU A 211 4.48 4.50 -7.56
C GLU A 211 5.67 5.31 -7.04
N LEU A 212 6.73 4.65 -6.57
CA LEU A 212 7.95 5.34 -6.12
C LEU A 212 8.64 6.10 -7.26
N ARG A 213 8.69 5.53 -8.48
CA ARG A 213 9.21 6.25 -9.64
C ARG A 213 8.38 7.49 -9.97
N ARG A 214 7.06 7.34 -10.04
CA ARG A 214 6.15 8.47 -10.31
C ARG A 214 6.26 9.56 -9.26
N TRP A 215 6.35 9.19 -7.99
CA TRP A 215 6.54 10.13 -6.89
C TRP A 215 7.90 10.84 -6.96
N ARG A 216 8.99 10.09 -7.20
CA ARG A 216 10.33 10.65 -7.38
C ARG A 216 10.36 11.68 -8.52
N ASP A 217 9.68 11.36 -9.61
CA ASP A 217 9.61 12.21 -10.80
C ASP A 217 8.58 13.37 -10.66
N GLY A 218 7.87 13.46 -9.53
CA GLY A 218 6.91 14.53 -9.22
C GLY A 218 5.59 14.45 -10.01
N VAL A 219 5.25 13.28 -10.54
CA VAL A 219 4.08 13.05 -11.43
C VAL A 219 3.03 12.13 -10.82
N ASP A 220 3.14 11.77 -9.55
CA ASP A 220 2.22 10.89 -8.82
C ASP A 220 0.79 11.47 -8.71
N SER A 221 0.67 12.80 -8.62
CA SER A 221 -0.61 13.51 -8.59
C SER A 221 -1.24 13.76 -9.97
N HIS A 222 -0.54 13.46 -11.07
CA HIS A 222 -1.04 13.68 -12.43
C HIS A 222 -1.82 12.46 -12.91
N SER A 223 -2.97 12.68 -13.55
CA SER A 223 -3.66 11.61 -14.27
C SER A 223 -2.77 11.11 -15.41
N ALA A 224 -2.56 9.80 -15.51
CA ALA A 224 -1.81 9.18 -16.58
C ALA A 224 -2.70 8.19 -17.35
N VAL A 225 -2.42 8.02 -18.63
CA VAL A 225 -2.92 6.91 -19.43
C VAL A 225 -1.79 5.92 -19.74
N LEU A 226 -2.13 4.75 -20.28
CA LEU A 226 -1.13 3.74 -20.63
C LEU A 226 -0.06 4.29 -21.58
N GLU A 227 -0.41 5.17 -22.52
CA GLU A 227 0.55 5.80 -23.43
C GLU A 227 1.64 6.61 -22.72
N ASP A 228 1.31 7.26 -21.60
CA ASP A 228 2.23 8.14 -20.86
C ASP A 228 3.34 7.38 -20.14
N LEU A 229 3.13 6.09 -19.85
CA LEU A 229 4.14 5.25 -19.19
C LEU A 229 5.30 4.92 -20.15
N PRO A 230 6.55 4.86 -19.65
CA PRO A 230 7.66 4.28 -20.40
C PRO A 230 7.32 2.87 -20.92
N PRO A 231 7.85 2.43 -22.09
CA PRO A 231 7.46 1.16 -22.69
C PRO A 231 7.59 -0.06 -21.75
N LEU A 232 8.66 -0.11 -20.94
CA LEU A 232 8.86 -1.20 -19.98
C LEU A 232 7.83 -1.15 -18.84
N ASP A 233 7.57 0.04 -18.29
CA ASP A 233 6.61 0.25 -17.21
C ASP A 233 5.19 -0.05 -17.66
N ARG A 234 4.83 0.34 -18.89
CA ARG A 234 3.55 0.01 -19.52
C ARG A 234 3.33 -1.50 -19.62
N THR A 235 4.35 -2.24 -20.07
CA THR A 235 4.28 -3.70 -20.16
C THR A 235 4.20 -4.34 -18.77
N ALA A 236 5.00 -3.87 -17.82
CA ALA A 236 5.02 -4.39 -16.45
C ALA A 236 3.66 -4.17 -15.76
N TYR A 237 3.12 -2.94 -15.80
CA TYR A 237 1.80 -2.61 -15.26
C TYR A 237 0.69 -3.46 -15.91
N GLY A 238 0.64 -3.50 -17.24
CA GLY A 238 -0.37 -4.27 -17.96
C GLY A 238 -0.28 -5.77 -17.68
N SER A 239 0.92 -6.33 -17.52
CA SER A 239 1.13 -7.72 -17.13
C SER A 239 0.65 -7.98 -15.72
N ALA A 240 1.03 -7.14 -14.76
CA ALA A 240 0.63 -7.26 -13.37
C ALA A 240 -0.89 -7.21 -13.21
N CYS A 241 -1.57 -6.23 -13.82
CA CYS A 241 -3.03 -6.12 -13.76
C CYS A 241 -3.76 -7.35 -14.33
N ARG A 242 -3.26 -7.94 -15.43
CA ARG A 242 -3.82 -9.18 -15.99
C ARG A 242 -3.64 -10.36 -15.05
N THR A 243 -2.45 -10.53 -14.49
CA THR A 243 -2.14 -11.58 -13.53
C THR A 243 -3.05 -11.48 -12.30
N VAL A 244 -3.16 -10.29 -11.70
CA VAL A 244 -4.04 -10.04 -10.55
C VAL A 244 -5.50 -10.32 -10.91
N SER A 245 -5.97 -9.87 -12.07
CA SER A 245 -7.35 -10.10 -12.53
C SER A 245 -7.68 -11.59 -12.67
N ALA A 246 -6.73 -12.40 -13.15
CA ALA A 246 -6.90 -13.85 -13.29
C ALA A 246 -6.94 -14.56 -11.93
N ILE A 247 -6.10 -14.11 -10.98
CA ILE A 247 -6.10 -14.65 -9.61
C ILE A 247 -7.40 -14.33 -8.89
N PHE A 248 -7.92 -13.11 -9.05
CA PHE A 248 -9.25 -12.75 -8.52
C PHE A 248 -10.35 -13.66 -9.08
N GLU A 249 -10.28 -14.00 -10.36
CA GLU A 249 -11.24 -14.91 -10.98
C GLU A 249 -11.12 -16.34 -10.43
N SER A 250 -9.88 -16.84 -10.25
CA SER A 250 -9.60 -18.12 -9.59
C SER A 250 -10.19 -18.17 -8.18
N ILE A 251 -9.90 -17.17 -7.35
CA ILE A 251 -10.43 -17.05 -5.98
C ILE A 251 -11.95 -16.99 -5.99
N THR A 252 -12.56 -16.19 -6.88
CA THR A 252 -14.02 -16.10 -7.01
C THR A 252 -14.65 -17.46 -7.31
N GLN A 253 -14.03 -18.27 -8.18
CA GLN A 253 -14.51 -19.60 -8.52
C GLN A 253 -14.36 -20.61 -7.37
N ARG A 254 -13.31 -20.49 -6.54
CA ARG A 254 -13.10 -21.31 -5.34
C ARG A 254 -14.05 -20.97 -4.19
N HIS A 255 -14.56 -19.74 -4.17
CA HIS A 255 -15.34 -19.17 -3.06
C HIS A 255 -16.68 -18.56 -3.52
N PRO A 256 -17.55 -19.32 -4.22
CA PRO A 256 -18.78 -18.78 -4.81
C PRO A 256 -19.80 -18.26 -3.78
N GLU A 257 -19.73 -18.73 -2.54
CA GLU A 257 -20.62 -18.33 -1.44
C GLU A 257 -20.46 -16.87 -1.00
N TYR A 258 -19.32 -16.24 -1.33
CA TYR A 258 -19.02 -14.85 -0.98
C TYR A 258 -19.29 -13.85 -2.11
N HIS A 259 -19.75 -14.34 -3.26
CA HIS A 259 -20.22 -13.52 -4.37
C HIS A 259 -21.54 -14.10 -4.90
N PRO A 260 -22.71 -13.72 -4.33
CA PRO A 260 -23.97 -14.12 -4.93
C PRO A 260 -24.02 -13.50 -6.32
N ILE A 261 -23.90 -14.35 -7.35
CA ILE A 261 -24.16 -13.97 -8.74
C ILE A 261 -25.56 -13.35 -8.73
N THR A 262 -25.61 -12.03 -8.73
CA THR A 262 -26.87 -11.32 -8.91
C THR A 262 -27.17 -11.50 -10.39
N LYS A 263 -28.05 -12.45 -10.69
CA LYS A 263 -28.58 -12.66 -12.03
C LYS A 263 -29.29 -11.41 -12.54
#